data_AF-A0A8C2JB58-F1
#
_entry.id   AF-A0A8C2JB58-F1
#
_cell.length_a   1.000
_cell.length_b   1.000
_cell.length_c   1.000
_cell.angle_alpha   90.00
_cell.angle_beta   90.00
_cell.angle_gamma   90.00
#
_symmetry.space_group_name_H-M   'P 1'
#
loop_
_entity.id
_entity.type
_entity.pdbx_description
1 polymer ?
#
loop_
_entity_poly.entity_id
_entity_poly.type
_entity_poly.pdbx_seq_one_letter_code
_entity_poly.pdbx_strand_id
1 'polypeptide(L)'
;MSPAGASPSEDQLYMDKLKQLSKYIEPLRRMINKIDKNEDRKKDLSKMKSLLNILTDPNTRCPLKTLQKCEIALEKLKNDMAVPTPPPPPVPSTKKQYLCQPLLDAVLANIRSPVFNHSLYSTFDPAMTAIHGPPITGPSIPSRKRKLEDDEHQTIPNILQGEVARLHSKFLVDLDPFFCSNNGTVHLVCKLDDKNLPSVPPLQLSIPADYPDQSPHWEDDGQQYEANPFLQSVHKNMTSKLLQLPDKHSVTALLNTWAQSVRQACLSAA
;
A
#
# COMPACT_ATOMS: atom_id res chain seq x y z
N MET A 1 20.68 -13.15 51.53
CA MET A 1 20.82 -13.31 50.06
C MET A 1 20.61 -14.80 49.80
N SER A 2 19.62 -15.32 49.07
CA SER A 2 18.75 -14.85 47.97
C SER A 2 17.47 -15.71 47.99
N PRO A 3 16.46 -15.46 47.12
CA PRO A 3 15.62 -16.59 46.75
C PRO A 3 15.36 -16.75 45.24
N ALA A 4 15.38 -18.04 44.87
CA ALA A 4 14.52 -18.74 43.92
C ALA A 4 14.60 -18.38 42.43
N GLY A 5 15.31 -19.24 41.67
CA GLY A 5 15.09 -19.41 40.24
C GLY A 5 13.69 -19.97 39.97
N ALA A 6 12.96 -19.29 39.08
CA ALA A 6 11.65 -19.72 38.60
C ALA A 6 11.78 -21.04 37.81
N SER A 7 10.83 -21.95 38.04
CA SER A 7 10.78 -23.25 37.39
C SER A 7 10.42 -23.11 35.90
N PRO A 8 11.08 -23.82 34.97
CA PRO A 8 10.86 -23.69 33.52
C PRO A 8 9.42 -24.01 33.07
N SER A 9 8.63 -24.67 33.92
CA SER A 9 7.21 -24.96 33.67
C SER A 9 6.32 -23.71 33.71
N GLU A 10 6.60 -22.73 34.56
CA GLU A 10 5.74 -21.56 34.73
C GLU A 10 5.93 -20.55 33.59
N ASP A 11 7.17 -20.45 33.10
CA ASP A 11 7.53 -19.65 31.92
C ASP A 11 6.89 -20.19 30.64
N GLN A 12 6.86 -21.51 30.48
CA GLN A 12 6.19 -22.14 29.34
C GLN A 12 4.68 -21.88 29.36
N LEU A 13 4.03 -22.04 30.52
CA LEU A 13 2.61 -21.76 30.70
C LEU A 13 2.28 -20.29 30.41
N TYR A 14 3.17 -19.38 30.79
CA TYR A 14 3.03 -17.95 30.48
C TYR A 14 3.06 -17.70 28.97
N MET A 15 4.03 -18.28 28.26
CA MET A 15 4.16 -18.12 26.80
C MET A 15 2.97 -18.70 26.05
N ASP A 16 2.50 -19.89 26.44
CA ASP A 16 1.32 -20.52 25.85
C ASP A 16 0.07 -19.66 26.08
N LYS A 17 -0.06 -19.07 27.28
CA LYS A 17 -1.17 -18.18 27.61
C LYS A 17 -1.13 -16.88 26.82
N LEU A 18 0.05 -16.28 26.67
CA LEU A 18 0.24 -15.06 25.88
C LEU A 18 -0.07 -15.33 24.41
N LYS A 19 0.35 -16.48 23.88
CA LYS A 19 -0.01 -16.95 22.54
C LYS A 19 -1.52 -17.14 22.39
N GLN A 20 -2.20 -17.72 23.38
CA GLN A 20 -3.67 -17.88 23.39
C GLN A 20 -4.39 -16.52 23.38
N LEU A 21 -3.87 -15.53 24.11
CA LEU A 21 -4.46 -14.19 24.23
C LEU A 21 -4.15 -13.27 23.05
N SER A 22 -3.13 -13.60 22.24
CA SER A 22 -2.78 -12.81 21.05
C SER A 22 -3.95 -12.63 20.07
N LYS A 23 -4.91 -13.58 20.05
CA LYS A 23 -6.17 -13.47 19.27
C LYS A 23 -7.01 -12.23 19.59
N TYR A 24 -6.83 -11.62 20.76
CA TYR A 24 -7.53 -10.41 21.18
C TYR A 24 -6.83 -9.11 20.81
N ILE A 25 -5.59 -9.14 20.30
CA ILE A 25 -4.80 -7.95 19.96
C ILE A 25 -5.55 -7.09 18.92
N GLU A 26 -5.95 -7.68 17.80
CA GLU A 26 -6.63 -6.93 16.72
C GLU A 26 -8.03 -6.40 17.11
N PRO A 27 -8.90 -7.20 17.76
CA PRO A 27 -10.14 -6.68 18.34
C PRO A 27 -9.91 -5.51 19.31
N LEU A 28 -8.91 -5.62 20.19
CA LEU A 28 -8.61 -4.61 21.20
C LEU A 28 -8.05 -3.33 20.59
N ARG A 29 -7.16 -3.41 19.59
CA ARG A 29 -6.67 -2.24 18.82
C ARG A 29 -7.80 -1.46 18.16
N ARG A 30 -8.73 -2.17 17.51
CA ARG A 30 -9.91 -1.54 16.87
C ARG A 30 -10.81 -0.85 17.88
N MET A 31 -11.04 -1.49 19.03
CA MET A 31 -11.88 -0.92 20.08
C MET A 31 -11.23 0.32 20.71
N ILE A 32 -9.91 0.31 20.92
CA ILE A 32 -9.14 1.48 21.37
C ILE A 32 -9.32 2.64 20.40
N ASN A 33 -9.11 2.44 19.09
CA ASN A 33 -9.29 3.49 18.08
C ASN A 33 -10.73 4.05 18.03
N LYS A 34 -11.73 3.21 18.33
CA LYS A 34 -13.14 3.62 18.38
C LYS A 34 -13.44 4.46 19.62
N ILE A 35 -12.87 4.10 20.77
CA ILE A 35 -13.10 4.77 22.06
C ILE A 35 -12.23 6.04 22.20
N ASP A 36 -11.09 6.12 21.52
CA ASP A 36 -10.19 7.28 21.55
C ASP A 36 -10.88 8.60 21.15
N LYS A 37 -11.98 8.51 20.38
CA LYS A 37 -12.83 9.65 19.99
C LYS A 37 -13.92 10.03 21.01
N ASN A 38 -14.03 9.31 22.13
CA ASN A 38 -15.06 9.49 23.15
C ASN A 38 -14.44 9.90 24.49
N GLU A 39 -14.55 11.19 24.83
CA GLU A 39 -13.96 11.78 26.04
C GLU A 39 -14.52 11.19 27.35
N ASP A 40 -15.79 10.74 27.36
CA ASP A 40 -16.44 10.21 28.57
C ASP A 40 -15.89 8.84 29.00
N ARG A 41 -15.19 8.13 28.10
CA ARG A 41 -14.68 6.77 28.32
C ARG A 41 -13.16 6.68 28.52
N LYS A 42 -12.50 7.79 28.85
CA LYS A 42 -11.03 7.88 29.00
C LYS A 42 -10.42 6.89 30.00
N LYS A 43 -11.14 6.56 31.09
CA LYS A 43 -10.71 5.55 32.09
C LYS A 43 -10.73 4.11 31.56
N ASP A 44 -11.61 3.82 30.61
CA ASP A 44 -11.69 2.50 29.97
C ASP A 44 -10.61 2.39 28.88
N LEU A 45 -10.39 3.47 28.15
CA LEU A 45 -9.33 3.58 27.14
C LEU A 45 -7.95 3.29 27.73
N SER A 46 -7.63 3.84 28.91
CA SER A 46 -6.34 3.59 29.57
C SER A 46 -6.17 2.13 29.98
N LYS A 47 -7.22 1.48 30.50
CA LYS A 47 -7.22 0.05 30.82
C LYS A 47 -7.04 -0.81 29.58
N MET A 48 -7.69 -0.48 28.47
CA MET A 48 -7.55 -1.20 27.20
C MET A 48 -6.17 -1.03 26.60
N LYS A 49 -5.61 0.19 26.60
CA LYS A 49 -4.22 0.45 26.18
C LYS A 49 -3.23 -0.33 27.04
N SER A 50 -3.46 -0.44 28.35
CA SER A 50 -2.64 -1.24 29.25
C SER A 50 -2.73 -2.76 28.96
N LEU A 51 -3.92 -3.29 28.73
CA LEU A 51 -4.12 -4.69 28.32
C LEU A 51 -3.42 -4.98 26.98
N LEU A 52 -3.52 -4.07 26.01
CA LEU A 52 -2.87 -4.22 24.72
C LEU A 52 -1.34 -4.25 24.90
N ASN A 53 -0.79 -3.35 25.70
CA ASN A 53 0.64 -3.26 25.96
C ASN A 53 1.20 -4.59 26.52
N ILE A 54 0.52 -5.20 27.49
CA ILE A 54 0.89 -6.50 28.08
C ILE A 54 0.90 -7.62 27.03
N LEU A 55 0.04 -7.56 26.03
CA LEU A 55 -0.07 -8.59 24.98
C LEU A 55 0.91 -8.38 23.81
N THR A 56 1.42 -7.15 23.64
CA THR A 56 2.24 -6.79 22.47
C THR A 56 3.70 -6.52 22.80
N ASP A 57 4.01 -6.03 24.00
CA ASP A 57 5.38 -5.71 24.40
C ASP A 57 5.98 -6.87 25.22
N PRO A 58 6.97 -7.61 24.69
CA PRO A 58 7.63 -8.71 25.40
C PRO A 58 8.38 -8.27 26.65
N ASN A 59 8.67 -6.97 26.79
CA ASN A 59 9.36 -6.41 27.98
C ASN A 59 8.39 -6.11 29.13
N THR A 60 7.08 -6.08 28.89
CA THR A 60 6.06 -5.74 29.90
C THR A 60 5.56 -6.96 30.67
N ARG A 61 6.47 -7.89 30.96
CA ARG A 61 6.16 -9.18 31.57
C ARG A 61 5.49 -8.99 32.92
N CYS A 62 4.30 -9.55 33.08
CA CYS A 62 3.55 -9.55 34.34
C CYS A 62 3.41 -10.98 34.89
N PRO A 63 3.10 -11.15 36.19
CA PRO A 63 2.88 -12.48 36.77
C PRO A 63 1.76 -13.24 36.05
N LEU A 64 1.85 -14.56 35.96
CA LEU A 64 0.85 -15.42 35.30
C LEU A 64 -0.58 -15.18 35.83
N LYS A 65 -0.73 -14.95 37.15
CA LYS A 65 -2.00 -14.60 37.79
C LYS A 65 -2.61 -13.29 37.26
N THR A 66 -1.78 -12.34 36.86
CA THR A 66 -2.22 -11.07 36.24
C THR A 66 -2.65 -11.30 34.80
N LEU A 67 -1.93 -12.13 34.05
CA LEU A 67 -2.29 -12.51 32.68
C LEU A 67 -3.65 -13.25 32.64
N GLN A 68 -3.92 -14.11 33.62
CA GLN A 68 -5.23 -14.75 33.80
C GLN A 68 -6.36 -13.73 34.07
N LYS A 69 -6.10 -12.66 34.84
CA LYS A 69 -7.07 -11.58 35.03
C LYS A 69 -7.32 -10.80 33.74
N CYS A 70 -6.29 -10.63 32.90
CA CYS A 70 -6.42 -10.01 31.58
C CYS A 70 -7.34 -10.85 30.68
N GLU A 71 -7.20 -12.18 30.68
CA GLU A 71 -8.11 -13.07 29.95
C GLU A 71 -9.57 -12.86 30.35
N ILE A 72 -9.87 -12.84 31.65
CA ILE A 72 -11.24 -12.64 32.14
C ILE A 72 -11.81 -11.29 31.68
N ALA A 73 -10.98 -10.23 31.70
CA ALA A 73 -11.40 -8.92 31.21
C ALA A 73 -11.67 -8.92 29.69
N LEU A 74 -10.82 -9.58 28.91
CA LEU A 74 -10.99 -9.71 27.45
C LEU A 74 -12.22 -10.55 27.09
N GLU A 75 -12.50 -11.62 27.82
CA GLU A 75 -13.71 -12.43 27.64
C GLU A 75 -15.00 -11.64 27.96
N LYS A 76 -14.95 -10.73 28.93
CA LYS A 76 -16.09 -9.83 29.24
C LYS A 76 -16.30 -8.78 28.14
N LEU A 77 -15.20 -8.25 27.59
CA LEU A 77 -15.22 -7.23 26.53
C LEU A 77 -15.55 -7.79 25.14
N LYS A 78 -15.45 -9.11 24.94
CA LYS A 78 -15.81 -9.83 23.70
C LYS A 78 -17.13 -9.38 23.08
N ASN A 79 -18.15 -9.14 23.91
CA ASN A 79 -19.48 -8.77 23.43
C ASN A 79 -19.53 -7.33 22.92
N ASP A 80 -18.79 -6.40 23.54
CA ASP A 80 -18.64 -5.02 23.07
C ASP A 80 -17.73 -4.93 21.82
N MET A 81 -16.83 -5.89 21.64
CA MET A 81 -15.99 -6.04 20.44
C MET A 81 -16.77 -6.58 19.23
N ALA A 82 -17.97 -7.13 19.42
CA ALA A 82 -18.83 -7.64 18.35
C ALA A 82 -19.75 -6.52 17.81
N VAL A 83 -19.26 -5.79 16.81
CA VAL A 83 -20.08 -4.90 15.97
C VAL A 83 -20.19 -5.54 14.58
N PRO A 84 -21.38 -5.58 13.96
CA PRO A 84 -21.61 -6.27 12.69
C PRO A 84 -20.74 -5.63 11.61
N THR A 85 -19.73 -6.37 11.17
CA THR A 85 -18.90 -6.03 10.01
C THR A 85 -19.12 -7.16 8.99
N PRO A 86 -19.18 -6.87 7.67
CA PRO A 86 -19.48 -7.86 6.63
C PRO A 86 -18.51 -9.06 6.71
N PRO A 87 -18.94 -10.25 6.26
CA PRO A 87 -18.17 -11.47 6.46
C PRO A 87 -16.78 -11.33 5.82
N PRO A 88 -15.68 -11.51 6.58
CA PRO A 88 -14.39 -11.79 5.97
C PRO A 88 -14.46 -13.13 5.24
N PRO A 89 -13.71 -13.31 4.14
CA PRO A 89 -13.70 -14.57 3.39
C PRO A 89 -13.38 -15.74 4.35
N PRO A 90 -14.10 -16.86 4.22
CA PRO A 90 -14.02 -17.96 5.17
C PRO A 90 -12.62 -18.57 5.13
N VAL A 91 -11.86 -18.38 6.21
CA VAL A 91 -10.70 -19.24 6.51
C VAL A 91 -11.23 -20.63 6.84
N PRO A 92 -10.94 -21.67 6.04
CA PRO A 92 -11.43 -23.01 6.34
C PRO A 92 -10.63 -23.59 7.50
N SER A 93 -11.25 -23.60 8.69
CA SER A 93 -10.89 -24.53 9.75
C SER A 93 -11.33 -25.92 9.30
N THR A 94 -10.41 -26.76 8.80
CA THR A 94 -10.67 -28.20 8.68
C THR A 94 -9.41 -29.00 8.94
N LYS A 95 -9.56 -30.00 9.82
CA LYS A 95 -8.68 -31.13 10.07
C LYS A 95 -8.56 -32.02 8.81
N LYS A 96 -8.10 -31.45 7.70
CA LYS A 96 -7.63 -32.20 6.54
C LYS A 96 -6.12 -32.30 6.74
N GLN A 97 -5.60 -33.48 7.00
CA GLN A 97 -4.20 -33.74 6.66
C GLN A 97 -4.10 -33.43 5.17
N TYR A 98 -3.60 -32.24 4.84
CA TYR A 98 -3.44 -31.79 3.48
C TYR A 98 -2.57 -32.84 2.80
N LEU A 99 -2.98 -33.33 1.63
CA LEU A 99 -2.17 -34.20 0.77
C LEU A 99 -0.74 -33.64 0.58
N CYS A 100 -0.60 -32.32 0.73
CA CYS A 100 0.63 -31.55 0.64
C CYS A 100 1.28 -31.23 1.99
N GLN A 101 0.83 -31.77 3.13
CA GLN A 101 1.46 -31.48 4.42
C GLN A 101 2.91 -31.95 4.49
N PRO A 102 3.28 -33.16 4.02
CA PRO A 102 4.67 -33.57 3.95
C PRO A 102 5.53 -32.65 3.06
N LEU A 103 4.93 -32.13 1.97
CA LEU A 103 5.56 -31.17 1.08
C LEU A 103 5.79 -29.82 1.78
N LEU A 104 4.78 -29.34 2.51
CA LEU A 104 4.83 -28.09 3.25
C LEU A 104 5.87 -28.16 4.38
N ASP A 105 5.90 -29.27 5.11
CA ASP A 105 6.86 -29.51 6.20
C ASP A 105 8.29 -29.59 5.65
N ALA A 106 8.50 -30.28 4.52
CA ALA A 106 9.79 -30.34 3.85
C ALA A 106 10.26 -28.95 3.36
N VAL A 107 9.34 -28.13 2.85
CA VAL A 107 9.61 -26.74 2.46
C VAL A 107 9.97 -25.90 3.68
N LEU A 108 9.17 -25.95 4.75
CA LEU A 108 9.40 -25.19 5.98
C LEU A 108 10.70 -25.60 6.68
N ALA A 109 11.08 -26.88 6.63
CA ALA A 109 12.35 -27.36 7.17
C ALA A 109 13.57 -26.82 6.40
N ASN A 110 13.41 -26.56 5.10
CA ASN A 110 14.51 -26.16 4.22
C ASN A 110 14.49 -24.67 3.85
N ILE A 111 13.46 -23.91 4.20
CA ILE A 111 13.28 -22.51 3.80
C ILE A 111 14.40 -21.57 4.29
N ARG A 112 15.09 -21.94 5.36
CA ARG A 112 16.25 -21.19 5.90
C ARG A 112 17.57 -21.57 5.25
N SER A 113 17.57 -22.55 4.33
CA SER A 113 18.78 -22.99 3.64
C SER A 113 19.23 -21.94 2.62
N PRO A 114 20.53 -21.59 2.57
CA PRO A 114 21.06 -20.64 1.59
C PRO A 114 20.94 -21.14 0.15
N VAL A 115 20.70 -22.44 -0.07
CA VAL A 115 20.50 -23.05 -1.39
C VAL A 115 19.04 -23.45 -1.65
N PHE A 116 18.09 -23.04 -0.80
CA PHE A 116 16.69 -23.47 -0.90
C PHE A 116 16.08 -23.23 -2.28
N ASN A 117 16.26 -22.04 -2.85
CA ASN A 117 15.74 -21.69 -4.18
C ASN A 117 16.35 -22.56 -5.29
N HIS A 118 17.66 -22.84 -5.22
CA HIS A 118 18.31 -23.73 -6.18
C HIS A 118 17.76 -25.16 -6.08
N SER A 119 17.62 -25.66 -4.86
CA SER A 119 17.07 -26.99 -4.60
C SER A 119 15.61 -27.11 -5.06
N LEU A 120 14.77 -26.11 -4.80
CA LEU A 120 13.40 -26.06 -5.30
C LEU A 120 13.37 -26.10 -6.83
N TYR A 121 14.13 -25.21 -7.47
CA TYR A 121 14.19 -25.14 -8.93
C TYR A 121 14.63 -26.48 -9.51
N SER A 122 15.77 -27.02 -9.08
CA SER A 122 16.26 -28.33 -9.57
C SER A 122 15.28 -29.49 -9.32
N THR A 123 14.49 -29.45 -8.24
CA THR A 123 13.56 -30.55 -7.88
C THR A 123 12.28 -30.49 -8.70
N PHE A 124 11.74 -29.29 -8.94
CA PHE A 124 10.44 -29.13 -9.60
C PHE A 124 10.56 -28.78 -11.09
N ASP A 125 11.68 -28.25 -11.56
CA ASP A 125 11.89 -27.83 -12.96
C ASP A 125 11.66 -28.96 -13.98
N PRO A 126 12.08 -30.22 -13.76
CA PRO A 126 11.78 -31.30 -14.70
C PRO A 126 10.26 -31.54 -14.85
N ALA A 127 9.52 -31.48 -13.75
CA ALA A 127 8.07 -31.66 -13.75
C ALA A 127 7.35 -30.43 -14.34
N MET A 128 7.79 -29.23 -13.99
CA MET A 128 7.27 -27.97 -14.54
C MET A 128 7.48 -27.88 -16.05
N THR A 129 8.66 -28.29 -16.54
CA THR A 129 8.97 -28.34 -17.98
C THR A 129 8.12 -29.37 -18.71
N ALA A 130 7.86 -30.53 -18.10
CA ALA A 130 6.98 -31.55 -18.68
C ALA A 130 5.51 -31.10 -18.75
N ILE A 131 5.02 -30.31 -17.79
CA ILE A 131 3.64 -29.82 -17.73
C ILE A 131 3.42 -28.62 -18.65
N HIS A 132 4.36 -27.67 -18.66
CA HIS A 132 4.19 -26.38 -19.33
C HIS A 132 4.87 -26.31 -20.71
N GLY A 133 5.70 -27.30 -21.06
CA GLY A 133 6.49 -27.30 -22.29
C GLY A 133 7.61 -26.25 -22.28
N PRO A 134 8.36 -26.11 -23.38
CA PRO A 134 9.39 -25.09 -23.50
C PRO A 134 8.76 -23.69 -23.37
N PRO A 135 9.31 -22.80 -22.54
CA PRO A 135 8.81 -21.43 -22.47
C PRO A 135 8.93 -20.78 -23.85
N ILE A 136 7.82 -20.19 -24.33
CA ILE A 136 7.81 -19.41 -25.58
C ILE A 136 8.62 -18.14 -25.32
N THR A 137 9.92 -18.20 -25.58
CA THR A 137 10.81 -17.04 -25.49
C THR A 137 10.80 -16.29 -26.81
N GLY A 138 10.18 -15.10 -26.80
CA GLY A 138 10.43 -14.10 -27.84
C GLY A 138 11.91 -13.66 -27.84
N PRO A 139 12.38 -12.96 -28.90
CA PRO A 139 13.78 -12.57 -29.02
C PRO A 139 14.26 -11.81 -27.79
N SER A 140 15.33 -12.33 -27.17
CA SER A 140 15.87 -11.81 -25.92
C SER A 140 16.55 -10.45 -26.15
N ILE A 141 15.94 -9.38 -25.65
CA ILE A 141 16.66 -8.13 -25.40
C ILE A 141 17.53 -8.36 -24.16
N PRO A 142 18.84 -8.06 -24.19
CA PRO A 142 19.74 -8.35 -23.07
C PRO A 142 19.37 -7.52 -21.84
N SER A 143 18.71 -8.16 -20.87
CA SER A 143 18.47 -7.60 -19.55
C SER A 143 19.80 -7.43 -18.83
N ARG A 144 20.28 -6.18 -18.75
CA ARG A 144 21.40 -5.79 -17.90
C ARG A 144 21.02 -6.15 -16.46
N LYS A 145 21.63 -7.21 -15.92
CA LYS A 145 21.47 -7.67 -14.53
C LYS A 145 21.62 -6.48 -13.57
N ARG A 146 20.50 -5.95 -13.07
CA ARG A 146 20.51 -5.08 -11.91
C ARG A 146 20.30 -5.98 -10.70
N LYS A 147 21.21 -5.87 -9.72
CA LYS A 147 21.14 -6.55 -8.44
C LYS A 147 19.72 -6.37 -7.87
N LEU A 148 19.20 -7.42 -7.26
CA LEU A 148 18.07 -7.33 -6.34
C LEU A 148 18.58 -6.55 -5.11
N GLU A 149 18.62 -5.22 -5.24
CA GLU A 149 18.52 -4.34 -4.08
C GLU A 149 17.02 -4.25 -3.80
N ASP A 150 16.65 -4.67 -2.59
CA ASP A 150 15.37 -4.37 -1.96
C ASP A 150 15.32 -2.85 -1.81
N ASP A 151 14.90 -2.17 -2.87
CA ASP A 151 14.73 -0.73 -2.89
C ASP A 151 13.23 -0.51 -2.64
N GLU A 152 12.91 0.31 -1.64
CA GLU A 152 11.57 0.86 -1.34
C GLU A 152 11.08 1.75 -2.49
N HIS A 153 11.17 1.26 -3.72
CA HIS A 153 10.74 1.94 -4.92
C HIS A 153 9.23 2.11 -4.86
N GLN A 154 8.83 3.38 -4.82
CA GLN A 154 7.46 3.84 -5.06
C GLN A 154 6.81 2.98 -6.16
N THR A 155 5.84 2.16 -5.76
CA THR A 155 5.17 1.27 -6.70
C THR A 155 4.09 2.08 -7.41
N ILE A 156 4.37 2.52 -8.63
CA ILE A 156 3.42 3.25 -9.47
C ILE A 156 2.24 2.32 -9.79
N PRO A 157 0.98 2.71 -9.57
CA PRO A 157 -0.17 1.86 -9.86
C PRO A 157 -0.23 1.42 -11.32
N ASN A 158 -0.55 0.14 -11.59
CA ASN A 158 -0.61 -0.44 -12.95
C ASN A 158 -1.56 0.33 -13.89
N ILE A 159 -2.64 0.90 -13.35
CA ILE A 159 -3.63 1.68 -14.09
C ILE A 159 -2.97 2.96 -14.63
N LEU A 160 -2.25 3.67 -13.78
CA LEU A 160 -1.51 4.88 -14.14
C LEU A 160 -0.42 4.58 -15.17
N GLN A 161 0.35 3.50 -14.97
CA GLN A 161 1.34 3.05 -15.94
C GLN A 161 0.70 2.77 -17.31
N GLY A 162 -0.44 2.08 -17.33
CA GLY A 162 -1.18 1.78 -18.55
C GLY A 162 -1.72 3.04 -19.25
N GLU A 163 -2.16 4.04 -18.51
CA GLU A 163 -2.59 5.32 -19.09
C GLU A 163 -1.44 6.10 -19.71
N VAL A 164 -0.33 6.26 -18.97
CA VAL A 164 0.86 6.95 -19.48
C VAL A 164 1.42 6.23 -20.71
N ALA A 165 1.43 4.89 -20.72
CA ALA A 165 1.88 4.11 -21.87
C ALA A 165 1.00 4.27 -23.12
N ARG A 166 -0.28 4.61 -22.97
CA ARG A 166 -1.21 4.87 -24.09
C ARG A 166 -1.31 6.34 -24.45
N LEU A 167 -0.68 7.22 -23.68
CA LEU A 167 -0.72 8.66 -23.88
C LEU A 167 -0.04 9.02 -25.21
N HIS A 168 -0.54 10.04 -25.89
CA HIS A 168 0.06 10.49 -27.14
C HIS A 168 1.50 10.97 -26.88
N SER A 169 2.43 10.64 -27.77
CA SER A 169 3.88 10.94 -27.65
C SER A 169 4.25 12.43 -27.56
N LYS A 170 3.27 13.33 -27.69
CA LYS A 170 3.45 14.78 -27.51
C LYS A 170 3.43 15.17 -26.03
N PHE A 171 3.00 14.28 -25.16
CA PHE A 171 3.00 14.49 -23.73
C PHE A 171 4.17 13.69 -23.16
N LEU A 172 5.18 14.42 -22.67
CA LEU A 172 6.32 13.83 -21.97
C LEU A 172 5.99 13.83 -20.47
N VAL A 173 6.00 12.67 -19.83
CA VAL A 173 5.59 12.51 -18.43
C VAL A 173 6.77 11.98 -17.65
N ASP A 174 7.25 12.79 -16.69
CA ASP A 174 8.31 12.45 -15.76
C ASP A 174 7.74 12.32 -14.35
N LEU A 175 8.34 11.49 -13.50
CA LEU A 175 8.03 11.48 -12.06
C LEU A 175 8.72 12.66 -11.40
N ASP A 176 8.06 13.30 -10.44
CA ASP A 176 8.69 14.37 -9.67
C ASP A 176 9.62 13.77 -8.59
N PRO A 177 10.96 13.95 -8.69
CA PRO A 177 11.91 13.39 -7.74
C PRO A 177 11.89 14.10 -6.38
N PHE A 178 11.27 15.29 -6.27
CA PHE A 178 11.19 16.04 -5.01
C PHE A 178 10.04 15.53 -4.11
N PHE A 179 9.07 14.84 -4.69
CA PHE A 179 7.91 14.30 -3.98
C PHE A 179 8.02 12.78 -3.88
N CYS A 180 8.82 12.32 -2.92
CA CYS A 180 8.92 10.90 -2.64
C CYS A 180 7.70 10.40 -1.86
N SER A 181 6.84 9.63 -2.52
CA SER A 181 5.55 9.17 -2.00
C SER A 181 5.70 8.13 -0.88
N ASN A 182 5.64 8.55 0.39
CA ASN A 182 5.42 7.63 1.51
C ASN A 182 3.94 7.27 1.74
N ASN A 183 3.03 8.05 1.14
CA ASN A 183 1.57 7.96 1.35
C ASN A 183 0.79 7.41 0.14
N GLY A 184 1.47 6.93 -0.91
CA GLY A 184 0.84 6.37 -2.11
C GLY A 184 0.37 7.38 -3.17
N THR A 185 0.50 8.68 -2.92
CA THR A 185 0.22 9.74 -3.91
C THR A 185 1.39 9.91 -4.87
N VAL A 186 1.21 9.77 -6.19
CA VAL A 186 2.27 9.92 -7.20
C VAL A 186 2.27 11.33 -7.78
N HIS A 187 3.41 12.00 -7.83
CA HIS A 187 3.53 13.31 -8.47
C HIS A 187 4.18 13.20 -9.85
N LEU A 188 3.58 13.83 -10.86
CA LEU A 188 4.01 13.81 -12.24
C LEU A 188 4.31 15.23 -12.73
N VAL A 189 5.40 15.37 -13.47
CA VAL A 189 5.74 16.57 -14.23
C VAL A 189 5.50 16.29 -15.71
N CYS A 190 4.53 16.97 -16.30
CA CYS A 190 4.10 16.74 -17.68
C CYS A 190 4.53 17.90 -18.59
N LYS A 191 5.16 17.61 -19.73
CA LYS A 191 5.58 18.60 -20.73
C LYS A 191 4.85 18.38 -22.04
N LEU A 192 4.56 19.45 -22.76
CA LEU A 192 3.93 19.41 -24.08
C LEU A 192 4.97 19.62 -25.18
N ASP A 193 5.29 18.55 -25.88
CA ASP A 193 6.17 18.50 -27.05
C ASP A 193 5.34 18.32 -28.32
N ASP A 194 4.64 19.38 -28.75
CA ASP A 194 3.89 19.44 -30.00
C ASP A 194 4.50 20.53 -30.88
N LYS A 195 5.04 20.15 -32.04
CA LYS A 195 5.72 21.07 -32.98
C LYS A 195 4.81 22.19 -33.50
N ASN A 196 3.49 22.02 -33.41
CA ASN A 196 2.51 23.00 -33.86
C ASN A 196 2.06 23.93 -32.74
N LEU A 197 2.53 23.74 -31.50
CA LEU A 197 2.15 24.54 -30.35
C LEU A 197 3.38 25.26 -29.77
N PRO A 198 3.20 26.47 -29.21
CA PRO A 198 4.27 27.15 -28.50
C PRO A 198 4.63 26.36 -27.24
N SER A 199 5.89 26.49 -26.83
CA SER A 199 6.34 25.95 -25.54
C SER A 199 5.62 26.65 -24.40
N VAL A 200 5.13 25.85 -23.45
CA VAL A 200 4.43 26.30 -22.25
C VAL A 200 5.08 25.68 -21.01
N PRO A 201 4.94 26.29 -19.81
CA PRO A 201 5.45 25.72 -18.57
C PRO A 201 4.95 24.27 -18.36
N PRO A 202 5.78 23.36 -17.79
CA PRO A 202 5.35 22.02 -17.45
C PRO A 202 4.16 22.03 -16.48
N LEU A 203 3.28 21.04 -16.60
CA LEU A 203 2.13 20.85 -15.74
C LEU A 203 2.49 19.87 -14.60
N GLN A 204 2.32 20.31 -13.35
CA GLN A 204 2.50 19.46 -12.18
C GLN A 204 1.18 18.81 -11.78
N LEU A 205 1.17 17.48 -11.67
CA LEU A 205 -0.01 16.70 -11.32
C LEU A 205 0.25 15.88 -10.06
N SER A 206 -0.73 15.87 -9.16
CA SER A 206 -0.78 14.96 -8.01
C SER A 206 -1.83 13.88 -8.26
N ILE A 207 -1.39 12.62 -8.25
CA ILE A 207 -2.24 11.45 -8.46
C ILE A 207 -2.51 10.80 -7.11
N PRO A 208 -3.77 10.76 -6.64
CA PRO A 208 -4.08 10.24 -5.31
C PRO A 208 -3.92 8.71 -5.25
N ALA A 209 -3.72 8.18 -4.04
CA ALA A 209 -3.49 6.75 -3.82
C ALA A 209 -4.68 5.86 -4.20
N ASP A 210 -5.89 6.41 -4.19
CA ASP A 210 -7.14 5.76 -4.58
C ASP A 210 -7.51 5.99 -6.06
N TYR A 211 -6.58 6.46 -6.90
CA TYR A 211 -6.80 6.52 -8.35
C TYR A 211 -7.12 5.13 -8.93
N PRO A 212 -8.17 4.97 -9.77
CA PRO A 212 -8.95 6.01 -10.47
C PRO A 212 -10.26 6.41 -9.78
N ASP A 213 -10.50 6.03 -8.53
CA ASP A 213 -11.73 6.41 -7.82
C ASP A 213 -11.78 7.91 -7.52
N GLN A 214 -10.61 8.51 -7.26
CA GLN A 214 -10.40 9.96 -7.27
C GLN A 214 -9.57 10.42 -8.46
N SER A 215 -9.94 11.57 -9.01
CA SER A 215 -9.31 12.21 -10.17
C SER A 215 -7.91 12.76 -9.86
N PRO A 216 -7.03 12.90 -10.86
CA PRO A 216 -5.76 13.58 -10.70
C PRO A 216 -5.99 15.07 -10.43
N HIS A 217 -5.14 15.66 -9.60
CA HIS A 217 -5.18 17.07 -9.30
C HIS A 217 -4.08 17.82 -10.04
N TRP A 218 -4.42 18.95 -10.65
CA TRP A 218 -3.43 19.89 -11.17
C TRP A 218 -2.99 20.82 -10.04
N GLU A 219 -1.68 20.82 -9.74
CA GLU A 219 -1.07 21.79 -8.83
C GLU A 219 -0.95 23.13 -9.55
N ASP A 220 -1.92 24.00 -9.33
CA ASP A 220 -1.99 25.32 -9.95
C ASP A 220 -0.95 26.28 -9.33
N ASP A 221 0.26 26.29 -9.90
CA ASP A 221 1.25 27.34 -9.65
C ASP A 221 1.00 28.54 -10.59
N GLY A 222 -0.01 29.33 -10.24
CA GLY A 222 -0.47 30.47 -11.04
C GLY A 222 0.64 31.47 -11.39
N GLN A 223 1.69 31.58 -10.57
CA GLN A 223 2.81 32.50 -10.83
C GLN A 223 3.55 32.18 -12.14
N GLN A 224 3.63 30.91 -12.54
CA GLN A 224 4.30 30.50 -13.77
C GLN A 224 3.54 30.94 -15.03
N TYR A 225 2.21 31.09 -14.93
CA TYR A 225 1.36 31.49 -16.03
C TYR A 225 1.09 32.99 -16.10
N GLU A 226 1.50 33.77 -15.10
CA GLU A 226 1.37 35.23 -15.09
C GLU A 226 2.40 35.95 -15.97
N ALA A 227 3.46 35.26 -16.39
CA ALA A 227 4.62 35.85 -17.07
C ALA A 227 4.28 36.56 -18.40
N ASN A 228 3.24 36.13 -19.12
CA ASN A 228 2.80 36.83 -20.34
C ASN A 228 1.29 36.64 -20.62
N PRO A 229 0.67 37.50 -21.45
CA PRO A 229 -0.77 37.44 -21.72
C PRO A 229 -1.23 36.14 -22.37
N PHE A 230 -0.37 35.50 -23.18
CA PHE A 230 -0.68 34.22 -23.79
C PHE A 230 -0.82 33.13 -22.72
N LEU A 231 0.13 33.03 -21.77
CA LEU A 231 0.08 32.08 -20.66
C LEU A 231 -1.09 32.35 -19.72
N GLN A 232 -1.42 33.61 -19.47
CA GLN A 232 -2.64 33.96 -18.71
C GLN A 232 -3.91 33.46 -19.41
N SER A 233 -3.96 33.55 -20.75
CA SER A 233 -5.06 33.00 -21.55
C SER A 233 -5.10 31.47 -21.47
N VAL A 234 -3.95 30.80 -21.54
CA VAL A 234 -3.84 29.33 -21.35
C VAL A 234 -4.38 28.92 -19.98
N HIS A 235 -3.95 29.61 -18.92
CA HIS A 235 -4.37 29.36 -17.53
C HIS A 235 -5.88 29.53 -17.38
N LYS A 236 -6.42 30.67 -17.82
CA LYS A 236 -7.87 30.94 -17.81
C LYS A 236 -8.67 29.87 -18.56
N ASN A 237 -8.21 29.47 -19.75
CA ASN A 237 -8.86 28.43 -20.54
C ASN A 237 -8.81 27.07 -19.84
N MET A 238 -7.68 26.72 -19.22
CA MET A 238 -7.50 25.48 -18.47
C MET A 238 -8.43 25.41 -17.28
N THR A 239 -8.44 26.44 -16.44
CA THR A 239 -9.31 26.53 -15.26
C THR A 239 -10.79 26.46 -15.64
N SER A 240 -11.19 27.15 -16.71
CA SER A 240 -12.58 27.11 -17.19
C SER A 240 -12.99 25.73 -17.72
N LYS A 241 -12.11 25.03 -18.43
CA LYS A 241 -12.40 23.69 -18.97
C LYS A 241 -12.32 22.58 -17.93
N LEU A 242 -11.47 22.72 -16.92
CA LEU A 242 -11.43 21.79 -15.79
C LEU A 242 -12.76 21.74 -15.05
N LEU A 243 -13.45 22.88 -14.90
CA LEU A 243 -14.80 22.93 -14.33
C LEU A 243 -15.87 22.23 -15.18
N GLN A 244 -15.57 21.98 -16.46
CA GLN A 244 -16.46 21.27 -17.38
C GLN A 244 -16.12 19.78 -17.48
N LEU A 245 -15.01 19.34 -16.89
CA LEU A 245 -14.68 17.93 -16.82
C LEU A 245 -15.64 17.21 -15.86
N PRO A 246 -15.91 15.92 -16.09
CA PRO A 246 -16.64 15.12 -15.12
C PRO A 246 -15.90 15.06 -13.78
N ASP A 247 -16.65 14.88 -12.68
CA ASP A 247 -16.12 14.71 -11.32
C ASP A 247 -15.00 13.66 -11.27
N LYS A 248 -15.15 12.58 -12.06
CA LYS A 248 -14.14 11.55 -12.30
C LYS A 248 -13.52 11.72 -13.67
N HIS A 249 -12.23 12.03 -13.73
CA HIS A 249 -11.47 12.15 -14.96
C HIS A 249 -10.08 11.54 -14.80
N SER A 250 -9.45 11.24 -15.94
CA SER A 250 -8.15 10.57 -16.00
C SER A 250 -7.01 11.54 -16.25
N VAL A 251 -5.77 11.07 -16.08
CA VAL A 251 -4.57 11.85 -16.44
C VAL A 251 -4.60 12.24 -17.92
N THR A 252 -5.03 11.29 -18.76
CA THR A 252 -5.18 11.52 -20.20
C THR A 252 -6.20 12.62 -20.50
N ALA A 253 -7.34 12.64 -19.80
CA ALA A 253 -8.36 13.67 -19.99
C ALA A 253 -7.83 15.05 -19.60
N LEU A 254 -7.17 15.16 -18.44
CA LEU A 254 -6.60 16.40 -17.94
C LEU A 254 -5.52 16.97 -18.89
N LEU A 255 -4.58 16.13 -19.35
CA LEU A 255 -3.53 16.56 -20.29
C LEU A 255 -4.08 16.96 -21.65
N ASN A 256 -5.13 16.30 -22.14
CA ASN A 256 -5.81 16.73 -23.36
C ASN A 256 -6.50 18.07 -23.19
N THR A 257 -7.15 18.31 -22.05
CA THR A 257 -7.75 19.60 -21.71
C THR A 257 -6.68 20.70 -21.71
N TRP A 258 -5.51 20.45 -21.13
CA TRP A 258 -4.39 21.37 -21.17
C TRP A 258 -3.93 21.69 -22.60
N ALA A 259 -3.69 20.69 -23.43
CA ALA A 259 -3.30 20.91 -24.83
C ALA A 259 -4.37 21.68 -25.63
N GLN A 260 -5.65 21.44 -25.36
CA GLN A 260 -6.74 22.20 -25.97
C GLN A 260 -6.77 23.66 -25.49
N SER A 261 -6.44 23.93 -24.24
CA SER A 261 -6.35 25.30 -23.69
C SER A 261 -5.21 26.09 -24.33
N VAL A 262 -4.07 25.43 -24.58
CA VAL A 262 -2.94 26.00 -25.33
C VAL A 262 -3.37 26.34 -26.76
N ARG A 263 -3.98 25.39 -27.48
CA ARG A 263 -4.49 25.61 -28.84
C ARG A 263 -5.46 26.77 -28.93
N GLN A 264 -6.40 26.84 -27.99
CA GLN A 264 -7.38 27.92 -27.96
C GLN A 264 -6.74 29.28 -27.68
N ALA A 265 -5.74 29.35 -26.81
CA ALA A 265 -4.99 30.56 -26.58
C ALA A 265 -4.22 31.00 -27.84
N CYS A 266 -3.68 30.07 -28.63
CA CYS A 266 -3.04 30.40 -29.91
C CYS A 266 -4.03 31.04 -30.91
N LEU A 267 -5.25 30.51 -30.98
CA LEU A 267 -6.31 31.06 -31.84
C LEU A 267 -6.79 32.44 -31.38
N SER A 268 -6.68 32.73 -30.09
CA SER A 268 -7.10 34.02 -29.50
C SER A 268 -6.00 35.09 -29.56
N ALA A 269 -4.76 34.68 -29.83
CA ALA A 269 -3.59 35.56 -29.93
C ALA A 269 -3.17 35.87 -31.39
N ALA A 270 -3.84 35.24 -32.36
CA ALA A 270 -3.72 35.51 -33.79
C ALA A 270 -4.70 36.61 -34.24
#